data_AF-A0A6J7R2Z9-F1
#
_entry.id   AF-A0A6J7R2Z9-F1
#
_cell.length_a   1.000
_cell.length_b   1.000
_cell.length_c   1.000
_cell.angle_alpha   90.00
_cell.angle_beta   90.00
_cell.angle_gamma   90.00
#
_symmetry.space_group_name_H-M   'P 1'
#
loop_
_entity.id
_entity.type
_entity.pdbx_description
1 polymer ?
#
loop_
_entity_poly.entity_id
_entity_poly.type
_entity_poly.pdbx_seq_one_letter_code
_entity_poly.pdbx_strand_id
1 'polypeptide(L)'
;MHTKVPYTIYAVANRVSKRARAMISERPNVKILDPPTTALRASREHGYYLDAMLPVALADGVSHICTLDVDSFPIRDSWVDVLLDAAPEESGLSGVLRSENGDVALPHPSCILARRDFFERFMPSFSPDSDSTPGFRTFLHSTGQSADTGIRLGYILWHNKLPWGYLVRTNTRNPHYLMAGIYGDVIFHLGSAGRGNVFRQDFNNSILHRASAPIEKVHTVGPRSQGFQRALLRFARRDVEERVITRNRETFHLLREQLVLDPDALIGYLQGSAPLGATPELASIDSRESRI
;
A
#
# COMPACT_ATOMS: atom_id res chain seq x y z
N MET A 1 -13.35 -17.24 -7.22
CA MET A 1 -11.91 -16.92 -7.22
C MET A 1 -11.52 -16.46 -8.63
N HIS A 2 -10.91 -15.28 -8.72
CA HIS A 2 -10.65 -14.62 -10.00
C HIS A 2 -9.39 -15.11 -10.72
N THR A 3 -8.37 -15.58 -10.01
CA THR A 3 -7.13 -16.08 -10.63
C THR A 3 -7.38 -17.36 -11.43
N LYS A 4 -7.21 -17.31 -12.75
CA LYS A 4 -7.39 -18.44 -13.68
C LYS A 4 -6.09 -19.10 -14.16
N VAL A 5 -4.96 -18.46 -13.93
CA VAL A 5 -3.63 -19.02 -14.23
C VAL A 5 -3.16 -19.96 -13.11
N PRO A 6 -2.26 -20.92 -13.36
CA PRO A 6 -1.60 -21.66 -12.29
C PRO A 6 -0.83 -20.73 -11.36
N TYR A 7 -0.95 -20.91 -10.05
CA TYR A 7 -0.30 -20.04 -9.06
C TYR A 7 0.04 -20.78 -7.77
N THR A 8 1.06 -20.27 -7.08
CA THR A 8 1.42 -20.62 -5.70
C THR A 8 1.52 -19.34 -4.88
N ILE A 9 0.85 -19.31 -3.73
CA ILE A 9 0.95 -18.22 -2.76
C ILE A 9 2.03 -18.58 -1.75
N TYR A 10 3.09 -17.78 -1.73
CA TYR A 10 4.10 -17.81 -0.68
C TYR A 10 3.65 -16.91 0.45
N ALA A 11 3.61 -17.44 1.68
CA ALA A 11 3.13 -16.68 2.83
C ALA A 11 4.02 -16.91 4.05
N VAL A 12 4.20 -15.86 4.85
CA VAL A 12 4.75 -15.96 6.20
C VAL A 12 3.63 -15.67 7.20
N ALA A 13 3.39 -16.62 8.12
CA ALA A 13 2.26 -16.60 9.04
C ALA A 13 2.73 -16.58 10.52
N ASN A 14 3.76 -15.79 10.83
CA ASN A 14 4.40 -15.78 12.15
C ASN A 14 3.59 -15.06 13.24
N ARG A 15 2.70 -14.12 12.86
CA ARG A 15 1.90 -13.31 13.81
C ARG A 15 0.41 -13.60 13.80
N VAL A 16 -0.04 -14.58 13.02
CA VAL A 16 -1.47 -14.92 12.97
C VAL A 16 -1.82 -15.90 14.10
N SER A 17 -3.10 -15.97 14.45
CA SER A 17 -3.57 -16.96 15.43
C SER A 17 -3.36 -18.39 14.91
N LYS A 18 -3.27 -19.38 15.82
CA LYS A 18 -3.18 -20.80 15.43
C LYS A 18 -4.32 -21.23 14.51
N ARG A 19 -5.54 -20.76 14.78
CA ARG A 19 -6.72 -21.00 13.95
C ARG A 19 -6.55 -20.43 12.54
N ALA A 20 -6.12 -19.17 12.44
CA ALA A 20 -5.90 -18.55 11.13
C ALA A 20 -4.78 -19.26 10.36
N ARG A 21 -3.69 -19.64 11.03
CA ARG A 21 -2.61 -20.40 10.40
C ARG A 21 -3.09 -21.74 9.86
N ALA A 22 -3.89 -22.49 10.62
CA ALA A 22 -4.47 -23.75 10.17
C ALA A 22 -5.34 -23.56 8.92
N MET A 23 -6.21 -22.55 8.92
CA MET A 23 -7.06 -22.22 7.77
C MET A 23 -6.27 -21.84 6.51
N ILE A 24 -5.10 -21.22 6.68
CA ILE A 24 -4.20 -20.86 5.57
C ILE A 24 -3.47 -22.10 5.06
N SER A 25 -2.96 -22.97 5.95
CA SER A 25 -2.21 -24.17 5.57
C SER A 25 -3.04 -25.23 4.85
N GLU A 26 -4.36 -25.23 5.04
CA GLU A 26 -5.28 -26.14 4.35
C GLU A 26 -5.53 -25.75 2.88
N ARG A 27 -5.04 -24.58 2.44
CA ARG A 27 -5.25 -24.12 1.07
C ARG A 27 -4.27 -24.79 0.12
N PRO A 28 -4.74 -25.43 -0.97
CA PRO A 28 -3.89 -26.26 -1.82
C PRO A 28 -2.78 -25.49 -2.54
N ASN A 29 -3.01 -24.19 -2.79
CA ASN A 29 -2.08 -23.33 -3.51
C ASN A 29 -1.29 -22.40 -2.57
N VAL A 30 -1.15 -22.75 -1.29
CA VAL A 30 -0.39 -21.94 -0.31
C VAL A 30 0.80 -22.73 0.21
N LYS A 31 1.99 -22.11 0.11
CA LYS A 31 3.24 -22.58 0.72
C LYS A 31 3.61 -21.63 1.86
N ILE A 32 3.35 -22.07 3.10
CA ILE A 32 3.77 -21.31 4.29
C ILE A 32 5.28 -21.50 4.48
N LEU A 33 5.99 -20.39 4.63
CA LEU A 33 7.40 -20.35 4.96
C LEU A 33 7.57 -19.90 6.41
N ASP A 34 8.60 -20.45 7.07
CA ASP A 34 8.92 -20.18 8.48
C ASP A 34 10.31 -19.54 8.63
N PRO A 35 10.55 -18.34 8.05
CA PRO A 35 11.77 -17.61 8.33
C PRO A 35 11.82 -17.16 9.80
N PRO A 36 13.01 -16.85 10.34
CA PRO A 36 13.16 -16.36 11.72
C PRO A 36 12.22 -15.19 12.03
N THR A 37 11.72 -15.15 13.26
CA THR A 37 10.91 -14.02 13.72
C THR A 37 11.76 -12.75 13.87
N THR A 38 11.16 -11.58 13.66
CA THR A 38 11.86 -10.30 13.78
C THR A 38 11.19 -9.35 14.78
N ALA A 39 12.00 -8.44 15.35
CA ALA A 39 11.53 -7.32 16.17
C ALA A 39 11.07 -6.11 15.34
N LEU A 40 11.29 -6.12 14.02
CA LEU A 40 10.81 -5.10 13.10
C LEU A 40 9.28 -5.02 13.08
N ARG A 41 8.72 -3.87 12.66
CA ARG A 41 7.28 -3.62 12.59
C ARG A 41 6.90 -2.86 11.33
N ALA A 42 5.63 -2.92 10.95
CA ALA A 42 5.06 -2.23 9.79
C ALA A 42 5.87 -2.52 8.51
N SER A 43 6.16 -1.51 7.69
CA SER A 43 6.85 -1.65 6.40
C SER A 43 8.18 -2.41 6.47
N ARG A 44 8.92 -2.28 7.58
CA ARG A 44 10.19 -3.00 7.77
C ARG A 44 10.00 -4.50 7.95
N GLU A 45 8.96 -4.88 8.70
CA GLU A 45 8.61 -6.30 8.88
C GLU A 45 8.09 -6.92 7.58
N HIS A 46 7.27 -6.17 6.84
CA HIS A 46 6.80 -6.59 5.52
C HIS A 46 7.98 -6.84 4.57
N GLY A 47 8.92 -5.89 4.49
CA GLY A 47 10.12 -6.01 3.67
C GLY A 47 10.97 -7.22 4.05
N TYR A 48 11.21 -7.43 5.35
CA TYR A 48 11.97 -8.57 5.87
C TYR A 48 11.39 -9.92 5.42
N TYR A 49 10.07 -10.09 5.51
CA TYR A 49 9.44 -11.34 5.10
C TYR A 49 9.37 -11.51 3.58
N LEU A 50 9.12 -10.44 2.81
CA LEU A 50 9.18 -10.50 1.35
C LEU A 50 10.59 -10.89 0.85
N ASP A 51 11.65 -10.34 1.46
CA ASP A 51 13.04 -10.70 1.17
C ASP A 51 13.33 -12.18 1.42
N ALA A 52 12.71 -12.78 2.45
CA ALA A 52 12.86 -14.20 2.73
C ALA A 52 12.08 -15.11 1.76
N MET A 53 10.96 -14.63 1.21
CA MET A 53 10.11 -15.40 0.30
C MET A 53 10.63 -15.40 -1.15
N LEU A 54 11.22 -14.29 -1.60
CA LEU A 54 11.65 -14.10 -2.99
C LEU A 54 12.59 -15.22 -3.50
N PRO A 55 13.69 -15.59 -2.78
CA PRO A 55 14.57 -16.65 -3.24
C PRO A 55 13.89 -18.02 -3.36
N VAL A 56 12.91 -18.31 -2.50
CA VAL A 56 12.15 -19.57 -2.53
C VAL A 56 11.24 -19.62 -3.75
N ALA A 57 10.56 -18.51 -4.07
CA ALA A 57 9.72 -18.43 -5.27
C ALA A 57 10.55 -18.61 -6.55
N LEU A 58 11.72 -17.97 -6.63
CA LEU A 58 12.65 -18.13 -7.75
C LEU A 58 13.16 -19.57 -7.90
N ALA A 59 13.50 -20.22 -6.78
CA ALA A 59 13.96 -21.61 -6.78
C ALA A 59 12.89 -22.61 -7.24
N ASP A 60 11.61 -22.33 -6.96
CA ASP A 60 10.48 -23.15 -7.41
C ASP A 60 10.16 -23.02 -8.92
N GLY A 61 10.88 -22.15 -9.64
CA GLY A 61 10.82 -22.12 -11.09
C GLY A 61 9.69 -21.27 -11.69
N VAL A 62 9.08 -20.37 -10.91
CA VAL A 62 7.95 -19.54 -11.36
C VAL A 62 8.33 -18.65 -12.56
N SER A 63 7.39 -18.40 -13.47
CA SER A 63 7.63 -17.52 -14.63
C SER A 63 7.49 -16.03 -14.29
N HIS A 64 6.62 -15.72 -13.32
CA HIS A 64 6.33 -14.38 -12.85
C HIS A 64 6.19 -14.40 -11.33
N ILE A 65 6.50 -13.27 -10.71
CA ILE A 65 6.30 -13.05 -9.29
C ILE A 65 5.32 -11.90 -9.14
N CYS A 66 4.27 -12.14 -8.35
CA CYS A 66 3.30 -11.12 -7.97
C CYS A 66 3.38 -10.86 -6.47
N THR A 67 3.48 -9.61 -6.05
CA THR A 67 3.22 -9.22 -4.66
C THR A 67 1.77 -8.81 -4.51
N LEU A 68 1.16 -9.15 -3.37
CA LEU A 68 -0.14 -8.62 -2.95
C LEU A 68 -0.06 -8.36 -1.45
N ASP A 69 -0.58 -7.22 -0.99
CA ASP A 69 -0.84 -7.01 0.42
C ASP A 69 -1.96 -7.95 0.89
N VAL A 70 -2.00 -8.27 2.20
CA VAL A 70 -3.00 -9.18 2.77
C VAL A 70 -4.44 -8.66 2.67
N ASP A 71 -4.60 -7.36 2.43
CA ASP A 71 -5.86 -6.66 2.21
C ASP A 71 -6.00 -6.18 0.75
N SER A 72 -5.29 -6.83 -0.17
CA SER A 72 -5.37 -6.63 -1.61
C SER A 72 -5.71 -7.93 -2.33
N PHE A 73 -6.61 -7.86 -3.30
CA PHE A 73 -7.01 -9.03 -4.09
C PHE A 73 -7.59 -8.65 -5.46
N PRO A 74 -7.52 -9.56 -6.46
CA PRO A 74 -8.13 -9.35 -7.75
C PRO A 74 -9.66 -9.35 -7.69
N ILE A 75 -10.29 -8.46 -8.47
CA ILE A 75 -11.75 -8.33 -8.60
C ILE A 75 -12.28 -8.70 -10.00
N ARG A 76 -11.38 -9.16 -10.89
CA ARG A 76 -11.71 -9.61 -12.25
C ARG A 76 -10.90 -10.81 -12.65
N ASP A 77 -11.50 -11.67 -13.48
CA ASP A 77 -10.86 -12.89 -13.96
C ASP A 77 -9.61 -12.61 -14.81
N SER A 78 -9.63 -11.53 -15.60
CA SER A 78 -8.56 -11.11 -16.51
C SER A 78 -7.47 -10.26 -15.85
N TRP A 79 -7.38 -10.23 -14.52
CA TRP A 79 -6.45 -9.32 -13.81
C TRP A 79 -4.98 -9.54 -14.19
N VAL A 80 -4.59 -10.81 -14.44
CA VAL A 80 -3.23 -11.14 -14.87
C VAL A 80 -2.96 -10.61 -16.27
N ASP A 81 -3.90 -10.79 -17.20
CA ASP A 81 -3.77 -10.32 -18.58
C ASP A 81 -3.62 -8.79 -18.60
N VAL A 82 -4.42 -8.07 -17.82
CA VAL A 82 -4.32 -6.60 -17.70
C VAL A 82 -2.95 -6.16 -17.16
N LEU A 83 -2.39 -6.87 -16.19
CA LEU A 83 -1.05 -6.57 -15.68
C LEU A 83 0.04 -6.89 -16.71
N LEU A 84 -0.08 -8.00 -17.44
CA LEU A 84 0.87 -8.38 -18.48
C LEU A 84 0.85 -7.39 -19.65
N ASP A 85 -0.33 -6.99 -20.11
CA ASP A 85 -0.51 -6.01 -21.18
C ASP A 85 0.01 -4.62 -20.79
N ALA A 86 -0.05 -4.28 -19.49
CA ALA A 86 0.49 -3.04 -18.97
C ALA A 86 2.03 -3.06 -18.82
N ALA A 87 2.66 -4.24 -18.77
CA ALA A 87 4.09 -4.38 -18.50
C ALA A 87 4.92 -4.12 -19.78
N PRO A 88 5.81 -3.10 -19.79
CA PRO A 88 6.71 -2.86 -20.91
C PRO A 88 7.67 -4.04 -21.11
N GLU A 89 8.04 -4.33 -22.35
CA GLU A 89 8.90 -5.47 -22.69
C GLU A 89 10.27 -5.41 -22.00
N GLU A 90 10.82 -4.19 -21.82
CA GLU A 90 12.17 -3.94 -21.30
C GLU A 90 12.31 -4.23 -19.82
N SER A 91 11.27 -3.96 -19.03
CA SER A 91 11.25 -4.25 -17.59
C SER A 91 10.48 -5.51 -17.25
N GLY A 92 9.48 -5.87 -18.06
CA GLY A 92 8.52 -6.92 -17.75
C GLY A 92 7.78 -6.67 -16.44
N LEU A 93 7.64 -5.41 -16.00
CA LEU A 93 7.07 -5.04 -14.71
C LEU A 93 5.88 -4.09 -14.86
N SER A 94 4.79 -4.42 -14.16
CA SER A 94 3.66 -3.53 -13.92
C SER A 94 3.22 -3.59 -12.46
N GLY A 95 2.51 -2.57 -12.00
CA GLY A 95 2.01 -2.58 -10.64
C GLY A 95 1.20 -1.35 -10.28
N VAL A 96 0.67 -1.36 -9.06
CA VAL A 96 -0.10 -0.25 -8.50
C VAL A 96 0.79 0.98 -8.34
N LEU A 97 0.33 2.11 -8.87
CA LEU A 97 0.85 3.44 -8.57
C LEU A 97 -0.20 4.22 -7.79
N ARG A 98 0.07 4.50 -6.51
CA ARG A 98 -0.81 5.31 -5.66
C ARG A 98 -0.55 6.79 -5.88
N SER A 99 -0.87 7.27 -7.08
CA SER A 99 -0.71 8.69 -7.45
C SER A 99 -1.48 9.62 -6.50
N GLU A 100 -2.62 9.15 -5.99
CA GLU A 100 -3.44 9.82 -4.96
C GLU A 100 -2.72 9.93 -3.61
N ASN A 101 -1.76 9.05 -3.33
CA ASN A 101 -0.86 9.16 -2.17
C ASN A 101 0.36 10.06 -2.45
N GLY A 102 0.53 10.57 -3.67
CA GLY A 102 1.71 11.29 -4.11
C GLY A 102 2.89 10.38 -4.46
N ASP A 103 2.65 9.08 -4.65
CA ASP A 103 3.66 8.17 -5.18
C ASP A 103 3.90 8.51 -6.66
N VAL A 104 5.16 8.64 -7.05
CA VAL A 104 5.55 9.01 -8.43
C VAL A 104 6.49 7.99 -9.07
N ALA A 105 7.17 7.19 -8.27
CA ALA A 105 8.20 6.27 -8.74
C ALA A 105 8.19 4.92 -8.01
N LEU A 106 7.13 4.63 -7.23
CA LEU A 106 7.00 3.42 -6.43
C LEU A 106 5.93 2.49 -6.99
N PRO A 107 6.30 1.33 -7.58
CA PRO A 107 5.39 0.20 -7.71
C PRO A 107 5.05 -0.30 -6.31
N HIS A 108 3.77 -0.16 -5.91
CA HIS A 108 3.36 -0.45 -4.55
C HIS A 108 3.11 -1.95 -4.34
N PRO A 109 3.62 -2.57 -3.25
CA PRO A 109 3.50 -4.01 -3.01
C PRO A 109 2.07 -4.56 -2.95
N SER A 110 1.05 -3.70 -2.78
CA SER A 110 -0.35 -4.09 -2.87
C SER A 110 -0.70 -4.78 -4.19
N CYS A 111 -0.01 -4.46 -5.29
CA CYS A 111 0.08 -5.32 -6.46
C CYS A 111 1.27 -4.92 -7.33
N ILE A 112 2.23 -5.83 -7.49
CA ILE A 112 3.33 -5.72 -8.46
C ILE A 112 3.40 -7.06 -9.16
N LEU A 113 3.34 -7.07 -10.49
CA LEU A 113 3.64 -8.25 -11.30
C LEU A 113 4.94 -7.98 -12.05
N ALA A 114 5.92 -8.86 -11.92
CA ALA A 114 7.08 -8.81 -12.79
C ALA A 114 7.47 -10.20 -13.28
N ARG A 115 8.07 -10.23 -14.47
CA ARG A 115 8.74 -11.43 -14.99
C ARG A 115 9.85 -11.88 -14.04
N ARG A 116 10.10 -13.19 -14.01
CA ARG A 116 11.20 -13.80 -13.25
C ARG A 116 12.55 -13.15 -13.54
N ASP A 117 12.85 -12.88 -14.81
CA ASP A 117 14.12 -12.33 -15.25
C ASP A 117 14.44 -10.96 -14.63
N PHE A 118 13.44 -10.13 -14.34
CA PHE A 118 13.61 -8.89 -13.60
C PHE A 118 14.18 -9.13 -12.19
N PHE A 119 13.60 -10.09 -11.46
CA PHE A 119 14.05 -10.42 -10.12
C PHE A 119 15.41 -11.12 -10.11
N GLU A 120 15.70 -12.01 -11.07
CA GLU A 120 17.02 -12.64 -11.19
C GLU A 120 18.11 -11.63 -11.54
N ARG A 121 17.80 -10.64 -12.39
CA ARG A 121 18.74 -9.59 -12.79
C ARG A 121 19.10 -8.65 -11.65
N PHE A 122 18.11 -8.25 -10.85
CA PHE A 122 18.30 -7.15 -9.89
C PHE A 122 18.27 -7.56 -8.41
N MET A 123 17.67 -8.71 -8.08
CA MET A 123 17.50 -9.23 -6.71
C MET A 123 17.18 -8.12 -5.68
N PRO A 124 16.08 -7.37 -5.89
CA PRO A 124 15.73 -6.23 -5.04
C PRO A 124 15.44 -6.69 -3.61
N SER A 125 15.86 -5.87 -2.63
CA SER A 125 15.28 -5.95 -1.29
C SER A 125 13.98 -5.13 -1.22
N PHE A 126 12.99 -5.63 -0.50
CA PHE A 126 11.73 -4.96 -0.20
C PHE A 126 11.83 -4.07 1.05
N SER A 127 12.99 -4.01 1.70
CA SER A 127 13.20 -3.15 2.86
C SER A 127 12.97 -1.66 2.53
N PRO A 128 12.22 -0.92 3.37
CA PRO A 128 12.04 0.52 3.24
C PRO A 128 13.29 1.30 3.70
N ASP A 129 14.28 0.63 4.29
CA ASP A 129 15.45 1.31 4.83
C ASP A 129 16.39 1.79 3.71
N SER A 130 16.73 3.07 3.80
CA SER A 130 17.78 3.67 2.99
C SER A 130 19.11 3.04 3.35
N ASP A 131 19.80 2.46 2.36
CA ASP A 131 21.20 2.05 2.52
C ASP A 131 22.15 3.24 2.57
N SER A 132 21.64 4.47 2.53
CA SER A 132 22.44 5.70 2.52
C SER A 132 23.46 5.75 1.37
N THR A 133 23.24 4.99 0.30
CA THR A 133 24.05 5.15 -0.91
C THR A 133 23.76 6.52 -1.55
N PRO A 134 24.78 7.19 -2.13
CA PRO A 134 24.56 8.46 -2.83
C PRO A 134 23.48 8.36 -3.92
N GLY A 135 23.44 7.25 -4.67
CA GLY A 135 22.45 7.01 -5.71
C GLY A 135 21.01 6.97 -5.18
N PHE A 136 20.77 6.22 -4.10
CA PHE A 136 19.44 6.13 -3.50
C PHE A 136 18.97 7.46 -2.90
N ARG A 137 19.88 8.24 -2.28
CA ARG A 137 19.54 9.60 -1.82
C ARG A 137 19.16 10.54 -2.97
N THR A 138 19.91 10.50 -4.07
CA THR A 138 19.61 11.29 -5.26
C THR A 138 18.26 10.90 -5.84
N PHE A 139 17.92 9.61 -5.86
CA PHE A 139 16.61 9.13 -6.29
C PHE A 139 15.47 9.69 -5.42
N LEU A 140 15.57 9.57 -4.08
CA LEU A 140 14.53 10.09 -3.19
C LEU A 140 14.38 11.61 -3.33
N HIS A 141 15.48 12.34 -3.50
CA HIS A 141 15.45 13.79 -3.69
C HIS A 141 14.87 14.19 -5.06
N SER A 142 15.28 13.52 -6.14
CA SER A 142 14.87 13.87 -7.50
C SER A 142 13.40 13.54 -7.78
N THR A 143 12.89 12.48 -7.17
CA THR A 143 11.50 12.04 -7.32
C THR A 143 10.59 12.61 -6.24
N GLY A 144 11.12 13.00 -5.08
CA GLY A 144 10.30 13.32 -3.91
C GLY A 144 9.58 12.10 -3.31
N GLN A 145 9.90 10.89 -3.77
CA GLN A 145 9.27 9.65 -3.32
C GLN A 145 9.58 9.39 -1.85
N SER A 146 8.54 9.04 -1.08
CA SER A 146 8.73 8.59 0.31
C SER A 146 9.16 7.13 0.33
N ALA A 147 10.09 6.80 1.22
CA ALA A 147 10.54 5.42 1.41
C ALA A 147 9.44 4.57 2.06
N ASP A 148 9.10 3.46 1.41
CA ASP A 148 8.13 2.46 1.88
C ASP A 148 8.59 1.05 1.44
N THR A 149 7.87 0.00 1.85
CA THR A 149 8.16 -1.38 1.41
C THR A 149 8.20 -1.42 -0.12
N GLY A 150 9.25 -2.06 -0.67
CA GLY A 150 9.44 -2.16 -2.12
C GLY A 150 10.07 -0.93 -2.78
N ILE A 151 10.45 0.13 -2.04
CA ILE A 151 11.06 1.34 -2.61
C ILE A 151 12.27 1.09 -3.51
N ARG A 152 13.02 0.02 -3.26
CA ARG A 152 14.18 -0.34 -4.07
C ARG A 152 13.81 -0.76 -5.49
N LEU A 153 12.60 -1.28 -5.73
CA LEU A 153 12.08 -1.53 -7.08
C LEU A 153 12.00 -0.22 -7.86
N GLY A 154 11.43 0.82 -7.24
CA GLY A 154 11.38 2.17 -7.81
C GLY A 154 12.76 2.73 -8.11
N TYR A 155 13.70 2.55 -7.18
CA TYR A 155 15.10 2.95 -7.40
C TYR A 155 15.75 2.20 -8.57
N ILE A 156 15.57 0.89 -8.68
CA ILE A 156 16.12 0.08 -9.79
C ILE A 156 15.58 0.57 -11.13
N LEU A 157 14.25 0.77 -11.23
CA LEU A 157 13.60 1.26 -12.44
C LEU A 157 14.13 2.65 -12.81
N TRP A 158 14.20 3.58 -11.85
CA TRP A 158 14.71 4.94 -12.07
C TRP A 158 16.20 4.95 -12.47
N HIS A 159 17.03 4.22 -11.74
CA HIS A 159 18.49 4.20 -11.93
C HIS A 159 18.86 3.60 -13.29
N ASN A 160 18.17 2.54 -13.70
CA ASN A 160 18.39 1.86 -14.98
C ASN A 160 17.56 2.47 -16.13
N LYS A 161 16.78 3.51 -15.86
CA LYS A 161 15.87 4.15 -16.83
C LYS A 161 14.92 3.14 -17.50
N LEU A 162 14.45 2.17 -16.73
CA LEU A 162 13.51 1.15 -17.21
C LEU A 162 12.08 1.67 -17.09
N PRO A 163 11.26 1.58 -18.15
CA PRO A 163 9.83 1.88 -18.08
C PRO A 163 9.12 0.83 -17.24
N TRP A 164 7.95 1.12 -16.68
CA TRP A 164 7.09 0.13 -16.05
C TRP A 164 5.62 0.52 -16.17
N GLY A 165 4.74 -0.48 -16.09
CA GLY A 165 3.30 -0.32 -16.27
C GLY A 165 2.60 0.19 -15.01
N TYR A 166 1.81 1.26 -15.13
CA TYR A 166 1.10 1.85 -14.00
C TYR A 166 -0.36 1.40 -13.94
N LEU A 167 -0.75 0.77 -12.84
CA LEU A 167 -2.16 0.60 -12.47
C LEU A 167 -2.53 1.75 -11.54
N VAL A 168 -3.20 2.75 -12.10
CA VAL A 168 -3.71 3.91 -11.35
C VAL A 168 -5.08 3.62 -10.76
N ARG A 169 -5.49 4.40 -9.76
CA ARG A 169 -6.82 4.29 -9.15
C ARG A 169 -7.91 4.62 -10.17
N THR A 170 -8.98 3.82 -10.15
CA THR A 170 -10.10 3.83 -11.11
C THR A 170 -11.47 3.96 -10.44
N ASN A 171 -11.49 4.21 -9.13
CA ASN A 171 -12.73 4.47 -8.39
C ASN A 171 -13.54 5.60 -9.01
N THR A 172 -14.85 5.38 -9.16
CA THR A 172 -15.83 6.44 -9.37
C THR A 172 -16.18 7.14 -8.06
N ARG A 173 -16.22 6.38 -6.96
CA ARG A 173 -16.48 6.89 -5.60
C ARG A 173 -15.31 6.64 -4.68
N ASN A 174 -14.87 7.69 -3.98
CA ASN A 174 -13.68 7.68 -3.13
C ASN A 174 -14.08 7.97 -1.68
N PRO A 175 -14.54 6.96 -0.90
CA PRO A 175 -14.89 7.17 0.51
C PRO A 175 -13.69 7.62 1.37
N HIS A 176 -12.48 7.41 0.86
CA HIS A 176 -11.23 7.92 1.38
C HIS A 176 -10.20 7.99 0.24
N TYR A 177 -9.28 8.95 0.30
CA TYR A 177 -8.28 9.14 -0.74
C TYR A 177 -7.28 7.97 -0.86
N LEU A 178 -7.09 7.17 0.19
CA LEU A 178 -6.21 5.99 0.17
C LEU A 178 -6.91 4.64 0.43
N MET A 179 -8.05 4.63 1.14
CA MET A 179 -8.68 3.36 1.52
C MET A 179 -9.63 2.90 0.42
N ALA A 180 -9.80 1.58 0.31
CA ALA A 180 -10.68 0.93 -0.65
C ALA A 180 -10.46 1.43 -2.09
N GLY A 181 -9.20 1.39 -2.53
CA GLY A 181 -8.81 1.72 -3.88
C GLY A 181 -8.98 0.53 -4.83
N ILE A 182 -9.54 0.79 -6.01
CA ILE A 182 -9.56 -0.12 -7.15
C ILE A 182 -8.56 0.41 -8.18
N TYR A 183 -7.58 -0.39 -8.55
CA TYR A 183 -6.49 -0.01 -9.45
C TYR A 183 -6.57 -0.79 -10.76
N GLY A 184 -6.46 -0.07 -11.87
CA GLY A 184 -6.62 -0.62 -13.21
C GLY A 184 -7.94 -1.36 -13.43
N ASP A 185 -8.96 -1.09 -12.60
CA ASP A 185 -10.25 -1.80 -12.58
C ASP A 185 -10.13 -3.33 -12.39
N VAL A 186 -9.02 -3.80 -11.80
CA VAL A 186 -8.71 -5.23 -11.65
C VAL A 186 -8.22 -5.63 -10.25
N ILE A 187 -7.62 -4.71 -9.49
CA ILE A 187 -7.11 -4.96 -8.14
C ILE A 187 -7.83 -4.08 -7.14
N PHE A 188 -8.46 -4.68 -6.14
CA PHE A 188 -8.91 -3.96 -4.95
C PHE A 188 -7.81 -3.97 -3.87
N HIS A 189 -7.64 -2.85 -3.16
CA HIS A 189 -6.75 -2.73 -2.03
C HIS A 189 -7.39 -1.86 -0.94
N LEU A 190 -7.53 -2.42 0.27
CA LEU A 190 -8.18 -1.74 1.39
C LEU A 190 -7.35 -0.59 1.97
N GLY A 191 -6.02 -0.71 2.00
CA GLY A 191 -5.11 0.41 2.25
C GLY A 191 -4.84 0.76 3.72
N SER A 192 -5.17 -0.12 4.69
CA SER A 192 -4.95 0.20 6.11
C SER A 192 -4.95 -1.00 7.08
N ALA A 193 -4.95 -2.25 6.61
CA ALA A 193 -5.01 -3.40 7.53
C ALA A 193 -3.78 -3.54 8.47
N GLY A 194 -2.65 -2.90 8.13
CA GLY A 194 -1.37 -3.02 8.86
C GLY A 194 -0.81 -1.75 9.50
N ARG A 195 -1.51 -0.61 9.46
CA ARG A 195 -1.02 0.69 10.00
C ARG A 195 -2.05 1.32 10.94
N GLY A 196 -1.62 2.28 11.76
CA GLY A 196 -2.57 3.22 12.34
C GLY A 196 -3.23 4.01 11.20
N ASN A 197 -4.55 4.18 11.24
CA ASN A 197 -5.36 4.85 10.20
C ASN A 197 -5.10 6.38 10.17
N VAL A 198 -3.84 6.77 10.02
CA VAL A 198 -3.36 8.14 10.11
C VAL A 198 -2.49 8.35 8.89
N PHE A 199 -3.00 9.10 7.92
CA PHE A 199 -2.26 9.31 6.69
C PHE A 199 -1.75 10.74 6.59
N ARG A 200 -0.56 10.89 6.02
CA ARG A 200 0.14 12.17 5.98
C ARG A 200 -0.64 13.23 5.22
N GLN A 201 -1.40 12.85 4.18
CA GLN A 201 -2.16 13.84 3.41
C GLN A 201 -3.41 14.35 4.14
N ASP A 202 -4.00 13.59 5.06
CA ASP A 202 -5.14 14.06 5.86
C ASP A 202 -4.78 15.33 6.63
N PHE A 203 -3.52 15.42 7.06
CA PHE A 203 -3.00 16.61 7.72
C PHE A 203 -2.66 17.72 6.76
N ASN A 204 -2.19 17.42 5.54
CA ASN A 204 -1.86 18.45 4.55
C ASN A 204 -3.09 19.25 4.11
N ASN A 205 -4.29 18.67 4.18
CA ASN A 205 -5.54 19.36 3.85
C ASN A 205 -6.06 20.25 5.00
N SER A 206 -5.60 20.05 6.24
CA SER A 206 -5.99 20.89 7.38
C SER A 206 -5.36 22.28 7.31
N ILE A 207 -6.18 23.33 7.38
CA ILE A 207 -5.74 24.74 7.45
C ILE A 207 -4.77 24.95 8.62
N LEU A 208 -5.03 24.31 9.76
CA LEU A 208 -4.18 24.39 10.95
C LEU A 208 -2.78 23.82 10.70
N HIS A 209 -2.67 22.69 10.00
CA HIS A 209 -1.36 22.12 9.62
C HIS A 209 -0.65 22.98 8.57
N ARG A 210 -1.36 23.50 7.56
CA ARG A 210 -0.78 24.41 6.56
C ARG A 210 -0.25 25.69 7.18
N ALA A 211 -1.01 26.30 8.10
CA ALA A 211 -0.63 27.53 8.79
C ALA A 211 0.54 27.34 9.77
N SER A 212 0.70 26.14 10.34
CA SER A 212 1.77 25.84 11.30
C SER A 212 2.99 25.14 10.70
N ALA A 213 2.93 24.68 9.44
CA ALA A 213 4.07 24.08 8.72
C ALA A 213 5.30 25.01 8.58
N PRO A 214 5.17 26.34 8.42
CA PRO A 214 6.32 27.24 8.44
C PRO A 214 7.05 27.24 9.80
N ILE A 215 6.29 27.10 10.90
CA ILE A 215 6.85 27.08 12.25
C ILE A 215 7.73 25.84 12.43
N GLU A 216 7.36 24.68 11.87
CA GLU A 216 8.19 23.47 11.90
C GLU A 216 9.53 23.61 11.18
N LYS A 217 9.63 24.54 10.21
CA LYS A 217 10.86 24.79 9.44
C LYS A 217 11.80 25.79 10.12
N VAL A 218 11.32 26.52 11.15
CA VAL A 218 12.17 27.43 11.93
C VAL A 218 13.17 26.62 12.73
N HIS A 219 14.46 26.75 12.38
CA HIS A 219 15.56 26.13 13.11
C HIS A 219 15.64 26.72 14.53
N THR A 220 15.23 25.93 15.52
CA THR A 220 15.43 26.25 16.92
C THR A 220 16.77 25.72 17.40
N VAL A 221 17.52 26.58 18.09
CA VAL A 221 18.85 26.27 18.62
C VAL A 221 18.68 25.55 19.97
N GLY A 222 19.11 24.29 20.02
CA GLY A 222 19.16 23.47 21.23
C GLY A 222 18.00 22.47 21.41
N PRO A 223 18.24 21.33 22.07
CA PRO A 223 17.25 20.25 22.19
C PRO A 223 16.01 20.62 23.04
N ARG A 224 16.14 21.55 24.00
CA ARG A 224 15.03 22.00 24.85
C ARG A 224 14.02 22.87 24.09
N SER A 225 14.49 23.78 23.24
CA SER A 225 13.64 24.67 22.43
C SER A 225 12.91 23.89 21.34
N GLN A 226 13.60 22.93 20.70
CA GLN A 226 12.98 21.96 19.79
C GLN A 226 11.89 21.11 20.47
N GLY A 227 12.15 20.66 21.71
CA GLY A 227 11.19 19.91 22.51
C GLY A 227 9.92 20.71 22.81
N PHE A 228 10.07 21.96 23.23
CA PHE A 228 8.95 22.85 23.55
C PHE A 228 8.13 23.22 22.30
N GLN A 229 8.80 23.57 21.19
CA GLN A 229 8.15 23.86 19.91
C GLN A 229 7.31 22.68 19.43
N ARG A 230 7.85 21.45 19.52
CA ARG A 230 7.11 20.22 19.18
C ARG A 230 5.93 19.99 20.12
N ALA A 231 6.08 20.24 21.42
CA ALA A 231 5.00 20.08 22.39
C ALA A 231 3.86 21.07 22.13
N LEU A 232 4.17 22.34 21.86
CA LEU A 232 3.17 23.37 21.54
C LEU A 232 2.43 23.05 20.24
N LEU A 233 3.14 22.65 19.19
CA LEU A 233 2.53 22.25 17.92
C LEU A 233 1.61 21.04 18.08
N ARG A 234 2.05 20.02 18.84
CA ARG A 234 1.19 18.86 19.15
C ARG A 234 -0.05 19.28 19.91
N PHE A 235 0.09 20.13 20.91
CA PHE A 235 -1.05 20.63 21.68
C PHE A 235 -2.03 21.39 20.78
N ALA A 236 -1.54 22.30 19.94
CA ALA A 236 -2.38 23.09 19.04
C ALA A 236 -3.09 22.25 17.95
N ARG A 237 -2.52 21.10 17.57
CA ARG A 237 -3.05 20.22 16.52
C ARG A 237 -3.86 19.04 17.06
N ARG A 238 -3.75 18.74 18.35
CA ARG A 238 -4.30 17.53 18.98
C ARG A 238 -5.76 17.28 18.61
N ASP A 239 -6.63 18.27 18.75
CA ASP A 239 -8.07 18.10 18.50
C ASP A 239 -8.39 17.86 17.03
N VAL A 240 -7.57 18.37 16.11
CA VAL A 240 -7.71 18.10 14.68
C VAL A 240 -7.18 16.71 14.37
N GLU A 241 -6.02 16.36 14.92
CA GLU A 241 -5.43 15.04 14.77
C GLU A 241 -6.36 13.95 15.30
N GLU A 242 -6.91 14.11 16.50
CA GLU A 242 -7.87 13.16 17.09
C GLU A 242 -9.15 13.02 16.26
N ARG A 243 -9.67 14.11 15.69
CA ARG A 243 -10.84 14.05 14.79
C ARG A 243 -10.55 13.31 13.49
N VAL A 244 -9.41 13.59 12.85
CA VAL A 244 -8.96 12.89 11.63
C VAL A 244 -8.78 11.40 11.93
N ILE A 245 -8.09 11.05 13.01
CA ILE A 245 -7.86 9.67 13.43
C ILE A 245 -9.19 8.94 13.66
N THR A 246 -10.13 9.59 14.35
CA THR A 246 -11.45 9.01 14.64
C THR A 246 -12.23 8.78 13.35
N ARG A 247 -12.31 9.78 12.47
CA ARG A 247 -12.96 9.64 11.16
C ARG A 247 -12.35 8.51 10.33
N ASN A 248 -11.03 8.45 10.23
CA ASN A 248 -10.36 7.41 9.46
C ASN A 248 -10.59 6.01 10.06
N ARG A 249 -10.70 5.89 11.38
CA ARG A 249 -11.11 4.64 12.03
C ARG A 249 -12.53 4.25 11.66
N GLU A 250 -13.47 5.18 11.76
CA GLU A 250 -14.87 4.94 11.37
C GLU A 250 -14.97 4.50 9.90
N THR A 251 -14.36 5.26 8.98
CA THR A 251 -14.34 4.92 7.56
C THR A 251 -13.73 3.54 7.32
N PHE A 252 -12.59 3.22 7.94
CA PHE A 252 -11.98 1.90 7.80
C PHE A 252 -12.89 0.78 8.30
N HIS A 253 -13.51 0.96 9.48
CA HIS A 253 -14.40 -0.04 10.06
C HIS A 253 -15.60 -0.31 9.14
N LEU A 254 -16.25 0.75 8.65
CA LEU A 254 -17.39 0.63 7.74
C LEU A 254 -16.99 -0.07 6.43
N LEU A 255 -15.88 0.32 5.81
CA LEU A 255 -15.39 -0.31 4.58
C LEU A 255 -15.03 -1.77 4.79
N ARG A 256 -14.37 -2.11 5.91
CA ARG A 256 -14.00 -3.48 6.26
C ARG A 256 -15.23 -4.33 6.54
N GLU A 257 -16.20 -3.82 7.28
CA GLU A 257 -17.44 -4.54 7.58
C GLU A 257 -18.23 -4.83 6.32
N GLN A 258 -18.39 -3.83 5.44
CA GLN A 258 -19.04 -4.03 4.16
C GLN A 258 -18.28 -5.04 3.29
N LEU A 259 -16.94 -4.97 3.25
CA LEU A 259 -16.11 -5.91 2.51
C LEU A 259 -16.31 -7.37 2.97
N VAL A 260 -16.51 -7.58 4.27
CA VAL A 260 -16.76 -8.91 4.85
C VAL A 260 -18.19 -9.37 4.60
N LEU A 261 -19.16 -8.46 4.65
CA LEU A 261 -20.58 -8.76 4.52
C LEU A 261 -20.99 -9.02 3.07
N ASP A 262 -20.64 -8.10 2.16
CA ASP A 262 -21.00 -8.13 0.75
C ASP A 262 -19.90 -7.41 -0.07
N PRO A 263 -18.83 -8.13 -0.45
CA PRO A 263 -17.74 -7.55 -1.21
C PRO A 263 -18.19 -7.04 -2.57
N ASP A 264 -19.11 -7.73 -3.25
CA ASP A 264 -19.58 -7.35 -4.59
C ASP A 264 -20.34 -6.02 -4.54
N ALA A 265 -21.17 -5.80 -3.52
CA ALA A 265 -21.83 -4.51 -3.31
C ALA A 265 -20.83 -3.37 -3.02
N LEU A 266 -19.77 -3.63 -2.24
CA LEU A 266 -18.72 -2.64 -2.00
C LEU A 266 -18.00 -2.28 -3.31
N ILE A 267 -17.57 -3.28 -4.08
CA ILE A 267 -16.89 -3.07 -5.36
C ILE A 267 -17.80 -2.31 -6.34
N GLY A 268 -19.06 -2.71 -6.47
CA GLY A 268 -20.03 -2.02 -7.32
C GLY A 268 -20.29 -0.57 -6.90
N TYR A 269 -20.30 -0.29 -5.60
CA TYR A 269 -20.37 1.08 -5.09
C TYR A 269 -19.14 1.92 -5.48
N LEU A 270 -17.92 1.38 -5.30
CA LEU A 270 -16.68 2.08 -5.63
C LEU A 270 -16.54 2.35 -7.14
N GLN A 271 -17.03 1.42 -7.97
CA GLN A 271 -17.12 1.58 -9.42
C GLN A 271 -18.28 2.48 -9.86
N GLY A 272 -19.22 2.81 -8.95
CA GLY A 272 -20.40 3.62 -9.26
C GLY A 272 -21.51 2.87 -10.02
N SER A 273 -21.41 1.54 -10.15
CA SER A 273 -22.40 0.70 -10.84
C SER A 273 -23.61 0.35 -9.95
N ALA A 274 -23.48 0.46 -8.63
CA ALA A 274 -24.57 0.24 -7.69
C ALA A 274 -24.54 1.27 -6.54
N PRO A 275 -25.68 1.59 -5.91
CA PRO A 275 -25.66 2.16 -4.57
C PRO A 275 -25.16 1.09 -3.59
N LEU A 276 -24.48 1.51 -2.53
CA LEU A 276 -24.11 0.60 -1.46
C LEU A 276 -25.42 0.22 -0.75
N GLY A 277 -25.75 -1.07 -0.71
CA GLY A 277 -27.06 -1.55 -0.25
C GLY A 277 -27.43 -0.99 1.12
N ALA A 278 -28.46 -0.13 1.16
CA ALA A 278 -29.26 0.31 2.31
C ALA A 278 -28.59 0.55 3.68
N THR A 279 -27.28 0.77 3.80
CA THR A 279 -26.63 1.22 5.05
C THR A 279 -26.47 2.75 5.03
N PRO A 280 -27.31 3.50 5.79
CA PRO A 280 -27.30 4.97 5.78
C PRO A 280 -25.96 5.59 6.18
N GLU A 281 -25.13 4.84 6.90
CA GLU A 281 -23.85 5.29 7.46
C GLU A 281 -22.78 5.50 6.39
N LEU A 282 -22.73 4.68 5.33
CA LEU A 282 -21.77 4.86 4.23
C LEU A 282 -22.19 5.98 3.26
N ALA A 283 -23.50 6.15 3.02
CA ALA A 283 -24.02 7.34 2.32
C ALA A 283 -23.69 8.65 3.06
N SER A 284 -23.55 8.59 4.39
CA SER A 284 -23.10 9.73 5.18
C SER A 284 -21.63 10.10 4.93
N ILE A 285 -20.78 9.16 4.50
CA ILE A 285 -19.38 9.43 4.15
C ILE A 285 -19.29 10.34 2.91
N ASP A 286 -20.04 10.02 1.84
CA ASP A 286 -20.10 10.85 0.62
C ASP A 286 -20.57 12.28 0.93
N SER A 287 -21.54 12.42 1.83
CA SER A 287 -22.09 13.74 2.19
C SER A 287 -21.13 14.62 3.00
N ARG A 288 -20.15 14.02 3.71
CA ARG A 288 -19.21 14.73 4.60
C ARG A 288 -18.00 15.29 3.88
N GLU A 289 -17.60 14.75 2.72
CA GLU A 289 -16.51 15.31 1.92
C GLU A 289 -16.89 16.62 1.21
N SER A 290 -18.18 16.83 0.92
CA SER A 290 -18.67 18.07 0.30
C SER A 290 -18.62 19.32 1.21
N ARG A 291 -18.17 19.20 2.47
CA ARG A 291 -18.20 20.28 3.48
C ARG A 291 -16.81 20.68 4.02
N ILE A 292 -15.73 20.32 3.33
CA ILE A 292 -14.34 20.78 3.61
C ILE A 292 -13.88 21.66 2.45
#